data_AF-A0A0L7LC24-F1
#
_entry.id   AF-A0A0L7LC24-F1
#
_cell.length_a   1.000
_cell.length_b   1.000
_cell.length_c   1.000
_cell.angle_alpha   90.00
_cell.angle_beta   90.00
_cell.angle_gamma   90.00
#
_symmetry.space_group_name_H-M   'P 1'
#
loop_
_entity.id
_entity.type
_entity.pdbx_description
1 polymer ?
#
loop_
_entity_poly.entity_id
_entity_poly.type
_entity_poly.pdbx_seq_one_letter_code
_entity_poly.pdbx_strand_id
1 'polypeptide(L)'
;MKILHTIRDTPPNPRGLCALSPSVDHCYVAYPGSSAVGEVQIFDAVHLNAKCVISAHDAPLAALAWSMCGRKLATASERGTVIRVFSVPQRVKLHEFRRGVKRCVTIACLAFSACGTVFQGFVRV
;
A
#
# COMPACT_ATOMS: atom_id res chain seq x y z
N MET A 1 -25.18 11.82 3.20
CA MET A 1 -24.08 11.02 2.62
C MET A 1 -24.63 10.18 1.48
N LYS A 2 -24.03 10.23 0.28
CA LYS A 2 -24.44 9.42 -0.89
C LYS A 2 -23.30 8.47 -1.25
N ILE A 3 -23.62 7.21 -1.52
CA ILE A 3 -22.65 6.23 -2.01
C ILE A 3 -22.34 6.57 -3.47
N LEU A 4 -21.06 6.80 -3.78
CA LEU A 4 -20.60 7.08 -5.15
C LEU A 4 -20.26 5.80 -5.91
N HIS A 5 -19.60 4.85 -5.26
CA HIS A 5 -19.18 3.60 -5.87
C HIS A 5 -19.05 2.49 -4.81
N THR A 6 -19.20 1.24 -5.25
CA THR A 6 -18.93 0.05 -4.44
C THR A 6 -17.98 -0.84 -5.21
N ILE A 7 -16.76 -0.99 -4.71
CA ILE A 7 -15.79 -1.94 -5.25
C ILE A 7 -16.29 -3.34 -4.89
N ARG A 8 -16.62 -4.14 -5.89
CA ARG A 8 -17.11 -5.52 -5.73
C ARG A 8 -15.95 -6.50 -5.84
N ASP A 9 -16.20 -7.73 -5.38
CA ASP A 9 -15.30 -8.88 -5.57
C ASP A 9 -13.88 -8.67 -5.04
N THR A 10 -13.73 -7.94 -3.93
CA THR A 10 -12.43 -7.83 -3.27
C THR A 10 -12.06 -9.14 -2.57
N PRO A 11 -10.78 -9.51 -2.54
CA PRO A 11 -10.33 -10.63 -1.71
C PRO A 11 -10.70 -10.45 -0.23
N PRO A 12 -10.76 -11.54 0.55
CA PRO A 12 -10.94 -11.45 1.99
C PRO A 12 -9.92 -10.52 2.63
N ASN A 13 -10.39 -9.47 3.33
CA ASN A 13 -9.56 -8.48 3.99
C ASN A 13 -9.89 -8.39 5.49
N PRO A 14 -9.61 -9.45 6.28
CA PRO A 14 -10.02 -9.53 7.69
C PRO A 14 -9.33 -8.48 8.58
N ARG A 15 -8.20 -7.91 8.13
CA ARG A 15 -7.47 -6.85 8.84
C ARG A 15 -7.91 -5.44 8.42
N GLY A 16 -8.85 -5.33 7.46
CA GLY A 16 -9.32 -4.05 6.95
C GLY A 16 -8.21 -3.19 6.32
N LEU A 17 -7.19 -3.82 5.75
CA LEU A 17 -6.04 -3.12 5.19
C LEU A 17 -6.47 -2.31 3.96
N CYS A 18 -6.39 -1.00 4.04
CA CYS A 18 -6.55 -0.08 2.93
C CYS A 18 -5.81 1.23 3.23
N ALA A 19 -5.50 2.00 2.21
CA ALA A 19 -4.91 3.33 2.37
C ALA A 19 -5.47 4.29 1.31
N LEU A 20 -5.97 5.43 1.74
CA LEU A 20 -6.38 6.53 0.87
C LEU A 20 -5.23 7.51 0.70
N SER A 21 -4.97 7.93 -0.53
CA SER A 21 -4.01 8.99 -0.82
C SER A 21 -4.55 10.33 -0.31
N PRO A 22 -3.74 11.12 0.41
CA PRO A 22 -4.16 12.43 0.89
C PRO A 22 -4.14 13.53 -0.19
N SER A 23 -3.62 13.24 -1.39
CA SER A 23 -3.54 14.22 -2.48
C SER A 23 -4.86 14.29 -3.25
N VAL A 24 -5.35 15.51 -3.48
CA VAL A 24 -6.55 15.76 -4.29
C VAL A 24 -6.29 15.45 -5.77
N ASP A 25 -5.10 15.79 -6.28
CA ASP A 25 -4.71 15.53 -7.68
C ASP A 25 -4.46 14.04 -7.96
N HIS A 26 -4.09 13.28 -6.93
CA HIS A 26 -3.76 11.85 -7.01
C HIS A 26 -4.59 11.09 -5.96
N CYS A 27 -5.91 11.22 -6.03
CA CYS A 27 -6.84 10.62 -5.08
C CYS A 27 -7.04 9.13 -5.42
N TYR A 28 -6.19 8.30 -4.83
CA TYR A 28 -6.17 6.86 -5.02
C TYR A 28 -6.51 6.11 -3.73
N VAL A 29 -7.17 4.97 -3.87
CA VAL A 29 -7.34 3.97 -2.81
C VAL A 29 -6.44 2.78 -3.13
N ALA A 30 -5.60 2.39 -2.18
CA ALA A 30 -4.82 1.16 -2.24
C ALA A 30 -5.43 0.10 -1.31
N TYR A 31 -5.57 -1.13 -1.78
CA TYR A 31 -6.05 -2.26 -0.99
C TYR A 31 -5.45 -3.58 -1.52
N PRO A 32 -5.50 -4.68 -0.74
CA PRO A 32 -5.02 -5.99 -1.20
C PRO A 32 -5.79 -6.51 -2.42
N GLY A 33 -5.05 -6.85 -3.48
CA GLY A 33 -5.55 -7.52 -4.68
C GLY A 33 -5.57 -9.05 -4.56
N SER A 34 -4.90 -9.61 -3.55
CA SER A 34 -4.88 -11.05 -3.28
C SER A 34 -4.81 -11.33 -1.77
N SER A 35 -5.37 -12.46 -1.34
CA SER A 35 -5.24 -12.98 0.03
C SER A 35 -4.02 -13.90 0.21
N ALA A 36 -3.39 -14.36 -0.88
CA ALA A 36 -2.27 -15.31 -0.85
C ALA A 36 -0.91 -14.64 -1.10
N VAL A 37 -0.90 -13.59 -1.93
CA VAL A 37 0.33 -12.86 -2.31
C VAL A 37 0.17 -11.36 -2.05
N GLY A 38 1.28 -10.65 -2.04
CA GLY A 38 1.35 -9.23 -1.74
C GLY A 38 1.04 -8.37 -2.94
N GLU A 39 -0.16 -8.50 -3.50
CA GLU A 39 -0.63 -7.65 -4.59
C GLU A 39 -1.41 -6.46 -4.05
N VAL A 40 -1.11 -5.27 -4.57
CA VAL A 40 -1.85 -4.05 -4.25
C VAL A 40 -2.67 -3.62 -5.46
N GLN A 41 -3.98 -3.52 -5.26
CA GLN A 41 -4.91 -2.92 -6.19
C GLN A 41 -4.98 -1.41 -5.93
N ILE A 42 -4.80 -0.61 -6.99
CA ILE A 42 -4.93 0.85 -6.96
C ILE A 42 -6.22 1.22 -7.67
N PHE A 43 -7.11 1.92 -6.98
CA PHE A 43 -8.39 2.42 -7.49
C PHE A 43 -8.39 3.93 -7.53
N ASP A 44 -8.83 4.49 -8.65
CA ASP A 44 -9.00 5.92 -8.87
C ASP A 44 -10.31 6.38 -8.25
N ALA A 45 -10.23 7.14 -7.15
CA ALA A 45 -11.40 7.59 -6.41
C ALA A 45 -12.11 8.79 -7.07
N VAL A 46 -11.50 9.41 -8.09
CA VAL A 46 -12.11 10.49 -8.87
C VAL A 46 -12.90 9.92 -10.04
N HIS A 47 -12.26 9.03 -10.82
CA HIS A 47 -12.85 8.42 -12.01
C HIS A 47 -13.60 7.13 -11.73
N LEU A 48 -13.58 6.66 -10.47
CA LEU A 48 -14.30 5.48 -9.97
C LEU A 48 -13.99 4.20 -10.75
N ASN A 49 -12.71 3.96 -11.05
CA ASN A 49 -12.26 2.78 -11.77
C ASN A 49 -10.96 2.19 -11.20
N ALA A 50 -10.71 0.92 -11.53
CA ALA A 50 -9.45 0.27 -11.22
C ALA A 50 -8.31 0.87 -12.07
N LYS A 51 -7.31 1.46 -11.43
CA LYS A 51 -6.21 2.16 -12.11
C LYS A 51 -5.10 1.20 -12.53
N CYS A 52 -4.59 0.41 -11.58
CA CYS A 52 -3.52 -0.55 -11.83
C CYS A 52 -3.33 -1.53 -10.65
N VAL A 53 -2.50 -2.55 -10.88
CA VAL A 53 -2.09 -3.54 -9.87
C VAL A 53 -0.57 -3.50 -9.71
N ILE A 54 -0.10 -3.65 -8.48
CA ILE A 54 1.32 -3.72 -8.11
C ILE A 54 1.59 -5.05 -7.41
N SER A 55 2.39 -5.92 -8.02
CA SER A 55 2.90 -7.14 -7.38
C SER A 55 4.05 -6.77 -6.44
N ALA A 56 3.71 -6.49 -5.18
CA ALA A 56 4.65 -5.91 -4.23
C ALA A 56 5.45 -6.95 -3.44
N HIS A 57 4.87 -8.10 -3.07
CA HIS A 57 5.52 -9.14 -2.26
C HIS A 57 5.02 -10.56 -2.59
N ASP A 58 5.80 -11.58 -2.25
CA ASP A 58 5.42 -13.01 -2.40
C ASP A 58 4.62 -13.55 -1.20
N ALA A 59 4.11 -12.66 -0.34
CA ALA A 59 3.31 -13.00 0.83
C ALA A 59 2.27 -11.91 1.07
N PRO A 60 1.16 -12.20 1.77
CA PRO A 60 0.07 -11.27 1.98
C PRO A 60 0.54 -9.94 2.56
N LEU A 61 -0.15 -8.86 2.20
CA LEU A 61 0.18 -7.51 2.68
C LEU A 61 -0.13 -7.37 4.16
N ALA A 62 0.76 -6.70 4.88
CA ALA A 62 0.58 -6.34 6.29
C ALA A 62 0.35 -4.84 6.49
N ALA A 63 0.97 -3.99 5.68
CA ALA A 63 0.85 -2.53 5.80
C ALA A 63 1.00 -1.82 4.45
N LEU A 64 0.30 -0.69 4.32
CA LEU A 64 0.28 0.21 3.18
C LEU A 64 0.37 1.66 3.67
N ALA A 65 1.10 2.52 2.96
CA ALA A 65 1.12 3.94 3.25
C ALA A 65 1.40 4.77 2.00
N TRP A 66 0.62 5.83 1.79
CA TRP A 66 0.83 6.79 0.71
C TRP A 66 1.77 7.91 1.14
N SER A 67 2.55 8.42 0.19
CA SER A 67 3.19 9.73 0.33
C SER A 67 2.14 10.85 0.26
N MET A 68 2.43 12.02 0.82
CA MET A 68 1.54 13.19 0.79
C MET A 68 1.12 13.64 -0.61
N CYS A 69 1.98 13.46 -1.61
CA CYS A 69 1.67 13.80 -3.00
C CYS A 69 0.93 12.69 -3.77
N GLY A 70 0.63 11.55 -3.14
CA GLY A 70 -0.07 10.43 -3.77
C GLY A 70 0.71 9.69 -4.88
N ARG A 71 1.99 10.00 -5.09
CA ARG A 71 2.81 9.41 -6.17
C ARG A 71 3.68 8.24 -5.72
N LYS A 72 3.88 8.07 -4.41
CA LYS A 72 4.63 6.93 -3.85
C LYS A 72 3.76 6.13 -2.91
N LEU A 73 3.90 4.81 -2.98
CA LEU A 73 3.24 3.88 -2.09
C LEU A 73 4.29 2.97 -1.44
N ALA A 74 4.33 2.98 -0.10
CA ALA A 74 5.11 2.03 0.66
C ALA A 74 4.26 0.82 1.05
N THR A 75 4.89 -0.35 1.01
CA THR A 75 4.22 -1.64 1.22
C THR A 75 5.10 -2.55 2.07
N ALA A 76 4.46 -3.34 2.91
CA ALA A 76 5.09 -4.42 3.67
C ALA A 76 4.20 -5.67 3.61
N SER A 77 4.83 -6.85 3.63
CA SER A 77 4.14 -8.13 3.76
C SER A 77 4.20 -8.69 5.17
N GLU A 78 3.41 -9.73 5.42
CA GLU A 78 3.42 -10.48 6.69
C GLU A 78 4.74 -11.21 6.97
N ARG A 79 5.60 -11.42 5.95
CA ARG A 79 6.99 -11.84 6.20
C ARG A 79 7.75 -10.77 7.00
N GLY A 80 7.42 -9.50 6.77
CA GLY A 80 7.92 -8.35 7.51
C GLY A 80 9.40 -8.03 7.34
N THR A 81 10.13 -8.70 6.44
CA THR A 81 11.60 -8.58 6.30
C THR A 81 12.03 -7.39 5.45
N VAL A 82 11.22 -7.03 4.45
CA VAL A 82 11.50 -5.95 3.50
C VAL A 82 10.31 -5.01 3.40
N ILE A 83 10.62 -3.74 3.20
CA ILE A 83 9.65 -2.68 2.91
C ILE A 83 9.98 -2.14 1.52
N ARG A 84 8.98 -2.04 0.65
CA ARG A 84 9.18 -1.60 -0.74
C ARG A 84 8.39 -0.34 -1.01
N VAL A 85 9.00 0.59 -1.72
CA VAL A 85 8.37 1.84 -2.17
C VAL A 85 8.22 1.81 -3.69
N PHE A 86 7.01 2.04 -4.17
CA PHE A 86 6.65 2.04 -5.58
C PHE A 86 6.23 3.42 -6.04
N SER A 87 6.54 3.76 -7.29
CA SER A 87 5.98 4.90 -8.01
C SER A 87 4.61 4.53 -8.55
N VAL A 88 3.62 5.41 -8.31
CA VAL A 88 2.25 5.30 -8.83
C VAL A 88 1.99 6.52 -9.71
N PRO A 89 1.47 6.32 -10.94
CA PRO A 89 0.90 5.09 -11.51
C PRO A 89 1.90 4.19 -12.27
N GLN A 90 3.19 4.52 -12.32
CA GLN A 90 4.15 3.83 -13.19
C GLN A 90 4.43 2.37 -12.79
N ARG A 91 4.08 1.95 -11.57
CA ARG A 91 4.31 0.61 -11.01
C ARG A 91 5.78 0.22 -10.92
N VAL A 92 6.67 1.21 -10.81
CA VAL A 92 8.11 0.98 -10.72
C VAL A 92 8.52 0.94 -9.25
N LYS A 93 9.26 -0.09 -8.84
CA LYS A 93 9.89 -0.15 -7.52
C LYS A 93 11.01 0.89 -7.46
N LEU A 94 10.84 1.91 -6.63
CA LEU A 94 11.82 2.97 -6.41
C LEU A 94 12.86 2.55 -5.38
N HIS A 95 12.40 1.95 -4.27
CA HIS A 95 13.25 1.59 -3.15
C HIS A 95 12.86 0.26 -2.53
N GLU A 96 13.84 -0.40 -1.95
CA GLU A 96 13.67 -1.58 -1.12
C GLU A 96 14.55 -1.43 0.13
N PHE A 97 13.92 -1.49 1.29
CA PHE A 97 14.56 -1.36 2.59
C PHE A 97 14.47 -2.67 3.33
N ARG A 98 15.61 -3.17 3.81
CA ARG A 98 15.66 -4.38 4.61
C ARG A 98 15.52 -4.03 6.09
N ARG A 99 14.40 -4.43 6.70
CA ARG A 99 14.14 -4.21 8.14
C ARG A 99 14.96 -5.18 9.01
N GLY A 100 15.15 -6.42 8.57
CA GLY A 100 15.99 -7.40 9.27
C GLY A 100 15.84 -8.83 8.74
N VAL A 101 16.54 -9.77 9.36
CA VAL A 101 16.59 -11.18 8.94
C VAL A 101 15.41 -12.00 9.51
N LYS A 102 14.96 -11.69 10.73
CA LYS A 102 13.85 -12.39 11.41
C LYS A 102 12.56 -12.24 10.60
N ARG A 103 11.93 -13.36 10.24
CA ARG A 103 10.64 -13.40 9.52
C ARG A 103 9.46 -13.34 10.50
N CYS A 104 8.27 -13.15 9.96
CA CYS A 104 6.99 -13.17 10.68
C CYS A 104 6.93 -12.13 11.80
N VAL A 105 7.48 -10.94 11.53
CA VAL A 105 7.33 -9.77 12.39
C VAL A 105 6.19 -8.94 11.84
N THR A 106 5.23 -8.60 12.68
CA THR A 106 4.09 -7.78 12.28
C THR A 106 4.54 -6.34 12.09
N ILE A 107 4.45 -5.82 10.86
CA ILE A 107 4.62 -4.40 10.61
C ILE A 107 3.29 -3.73 10.90
N ALA A 108 3.22 -2.99 12.01
CA ALA A 108 1.98 -2.35 12.46
C ALA A 108 1.61 -1.14 11.61
N CYS A 109 2.58 -0.29 11.25
CA CYS A 109 2.32 0.88 10.42
C CYS A 109 3.56 1.34 9.63
N LEU A 110 3.29 2.04 8.54
CA LEU A 110 4.30 2.69 7.70
C LEU A 110 3.90 4.16 7.55
N ALA A 111 4.87 5.06 7.48
CA ALA A 111 4.60 6.48 7.28
C ALA A 111 5.67 7.11 6.36
N PHE A 112 5.23 8.08 5.56
CA PHE A 112 6.15 8.99 4.88
C PHE A 112 6.32 10.25 5.73
N SER A 113 7.49 10.89 5.64
CA SER A 113 7.64 12.26 6.14
C SER A 113 6.72 13.22 5.39
N ALA A 114 6.40 14.36 5.99
CA ALA A 114 5.53 15.36 5.38
C ALA A 114 6.02 15.83 4.00
N CYS A 115 7.34 15.93 3.80
CA CYS A 115 7.93 16.26 2.51
C CYS A 115 7.93 15.09 1.49
N GLY A 116 7.61 13.86 1.91
CA GLY A 116 7.59 12.67 1.05
C GLY A 116 8.96 12.18 0.58
N THR A 117 10.05 12.80 1.08
CA THR A 117 11.43 12.47 0.75
C THR A 117 11.96 11.34 1.63
N VAL A 118 11.55 11.32 2.90
CA VAL A 118 11.99 10.32 3.88
C VAL A 118 10.86 9.34 4.13
N PHE A 119 11.20 8.06 4.17
CA PHE A 119 10.29 7.00 4.56
C PHE A 119 10.66 6.51 5.96
N GLN A 120 9.70 6.49 6.88
CA GLN A 120 9.89 6.00 8.24
C GLN A 120 8.87 4.88 8.50
N GLY A 121 9.36 3.64 8.58
CA GLY A 121 8.55 2.52 9.02
C GLY A 121 8.52 2.45 10.55
N PHE A 122 7.34 2.41 11.15
CA PHE A 122 7.19 2.17 12.58
C PHE A 122 6.84 0.69 12.81
N VAL A 123 7.82 -0.07 13.29
CA VAL A 123 7.63 -1.48 13.64
C VAL A 123 7.28 -1.54 15.12
N ARG A 124 6.04 -1.91 15.45
CA ARG A 124 5.75 -2.46 16.79
C ARG A 124 6.19 -3.93 16.75
N VAL A 125 7.27 -4.24 17.45
CA VAL A 125 7.74 -5.63 17.67
C VAL A 125 6.90 -6.28 18.76
#